data_AF-A0AAV5HSD4-F1
#
_entry.id   AF-A0AAV5HSD4-F1
#
_cell.length_a   1.000
_cell.length_b   1.000
_cell.length_c   1.000
_cell.angle_alpha   90.00
_cell.angle_beta   90.00
_cell.angle_gamma   90.00
#
_symmetry.space_group_name_H-M   'P 1'
#
loop_
_entity.id
_entity.type
_entity.pdbx_description
1 polymer ?
#
loop_
_entity_poly.entity_id
_entity_poly.type
_entity_poly.pdbx_seq_one_letter_code
_entity_poly.pdbx_strand_id
1 'polypeptide(L)' 'MPCRSKGDGDYELVKDVIFDDYLLKRITKTEGELLAEKRCVAHLTGEGIGVCDLPEDTMLPGEM' A
#
# COMPACT_ATOMS: atom_id res chain seq x y z
N MET A 1 -7.31 -2.30 1.62
CA MET A 1 -8.35 -1.83 2.56
C MET A 1 -9.67 -2.49 2.21
N PRO A 2 -10.58 -2.72 3.16
CA PRO A 2 -11.88 -3.35 2.86
C PRO A 2 -12.85 -2.35 2.26
N CYS A 3 -13.41 -2.69 1.10
CA CYS A 3 -14.37 -1.86 0.37
C CYS A 3 -15.69 -2.62 0.18
N ARG A 4 -16.79 -1.89 0.06
CA ARG A 4 -18.09 -2.40 -0.40
C ARG A 4 -18.65 -1.48 -1.48
N SER A 5 -19.44 -2.04 -2.39
CA SER A 5 -20.00 -1.33 -3.54
C SER A 5 -21.47 -1.69 -3.72
N LYS A 6 -22.21 -0.82 -4.42
CA LYS A 6 -23.58 -1.10 -4.90
C LYS A 6 -23.59 -1.71 -6.30
N GLY A 7 -22.42 -1.91 -6.92
CA GLY A 7 -22.28 -2.38 -8.30
C GLY A 7 -22.42 -1.27 -9.34
N ASP A 8 -22.20 -0.02 -8.95
CA ASP A 8 -22.32 1.20 -9.77
C ASP A 8 -20.97 1.71 -10.33
N GLY A 9 -19.88 1.00 -10.06
CA GLY A 9 -18.52 1.39 -10.46
C GLY A 9 -17.75 2.12 -9.36
N ASP A 10 -18.44 2.61 -8.33
CA ASP A 10 -17.84 3.23 -7.15
C ASP A 10 -17.82 2.26 -5.97
N TYR A 11 -17.09 2.63 -4.92
CA TYR A 11 -17.04 1.88 -3.67
C TYR A 11 -16.86 2.81 -2.47
N GLU A 12 -17.21 2.32 -1.30
CA GLU A 12 -16.93 2.97 -0.02
C GLU A 12 -16.13 2.05 0.91
N LEU A 13 -15.34 2.65 1.79
CA LEU A 13 -14.58 1.92 2.80
C LEU A 13 -15.51 1.35 3.87
N VAL A 14 -15.28 0.10 4.24
CA VAL A 14 -15.99 -0.55 5.35
C VAL A 14 -15.44 -0.03 6.67
N LYS A 15 -16.31 0.59 7.49
CA LYS A 15 -15.92 1.20 8.78
C LYS A 15 -15.94 0.24 9.96
N ASP A 16 -16.69 -0.86 9.86
CA ASP A 16 -16.91 -1.78 10.97
C ASP A 16 -15.94 -2.97 10.88
N VAL A 17 -14.67 -2.69 11.17
CA VAL A 17 -13.57 -3.66 11.12
C VAL A 17 -12.74 -3.56 12.39
N ILE A 18 -12.44 -4.71 12.97
CA ILE A 18 -11.66 -4.80 14.21
C ILE A 18 -10.18 -4.88 13.84
N PHE A 19 -9.36 -4.10 14.54
CA PHE A 19 -7.90 -4.16 14.45
C PHE A 19 -7.36 -4.66 15.78
N ASP A 20 -6.64 -5.79 15.73
CA ASP A 20 -5.80 -6.23 16.84
C ASP A 20 -4.34 -5.81 16.60
N ASP A 21 -3.50 -5.98 17.62
CA ASP A 21 -2.09 -5.59 17.57
C ASP A 21 -1.33 -6.34 16.47
N TYR A 22 -1.70 -7.59 16.21
CA TYR A 22 -1.07 -8.39 15.17
C TYR A 22 -1.36 -7.83 13.78
N LEU A 23 -2.64 -7.59 13.48
CA LEU A 23 -3.09 -7.06 12.21
C LEU A 23 -2.52 -5.67 11.97
N LEU A 24 -2.56 -4.79 12.97
CA LEU A 24 -2.04 -3.43 12.85
C LEU A 24 -0.53 -3.42 12.55
N LYS A 25 0.25 -4.29 13.20
CA LYS A 25 1.70 -4.43 12.94
C LYS A 25 1.98 -4.86 11.50
N ARG A 26 1.18 -5.77 10.95
CA ARG A 26 1.35 -6.26 9.57
C ARG A 26 0.99 -5.18 8.55
N ILE A 27 -0.11 -4.45 8.77
CA ILE A 27 -0.51 -3.31 7.93
C ILE A 27 0.56 -2.22 7.94
N THR A 28 1.06 -1.84 9.12
CA THR A 28 2.09 -0.80 9.26
C THR A 28 3.38 -1.19 8.55
N LYS A 29 3.75 -2.48 8.57
CA LYS A 29 4.94 -2.97 7.85
C LYS A 29 4.81 -2.74 6.34
N THR A 30 3.67 -3.09 5.76
CA THR A 30 3.40 -2.87 4.32
C THR A 30 3.27 -1.39 3.98
N GLU A 31 2.66 -0.58 4.86
CA GLU A 31 2.62 0.87 4.68
C GLU A 31 4.02 1.49 4.58
N GLY A 32 4.97 1.03 5.41
CA GLY A 32 6.36 1.48 5.35
C GLY A 32 7.03 1.22 3.99
N GLU A 33 6.76 0.06 3.39
CA GLU A 33 7.23 -0.31 2.06
C GLU A 33 6.61 0.58 0.97
N LEU A 34 5.29 0.78 0.98
CA LEU A 34 4.59 1.66 0.03
C LEU A 34 5.08 3.10 0.10
N LEU A 35 5.40 3.62 1.29
CA LEU A 35 5.99 4.95 1.45
C LEU A 35 7.42 5.03 0.94
N ALA A 36 8.18 3.93 0.97
CA ALA A 36 9.50 3.88 0.35
C ALA A 36 9.39 3.84 -1.19
N GLU A 37 8.47 3.05 -1.73
CA GLU A 37 8.22 3.00 -3.19
C GLU A 37 7.76 4.36 -3.71
N LYS A 38 6.81 4.98 -3.02
CA LYS A 38 6.32 6.32 -3.34
C LYS A 38 7.47 7.33 -3.46
N ARG A 39 8.44 7.29 -2.53
CA ARG A 39 9.64 8.14 -2.56
C ARG A 39 10.60 7.78 -3.69
N CYS A 40 10.74 6.49 -4.01
CA CYS A 40 11.55 6.04 -5.15
C CYS A 40 11.00 6.61 -6.47
N VAL A 41 9.68 6.60 -6.64
CA VAL A 41 9.01 7.12 -7.84
C VAL A 41 8.65 8.60 -7.79
N ALA A 42 9.20 9.37 -6.85
CA ALA A 42 8.89 10.81 -6.70
C ALA A 42 9.16 11.64 -7.98
N HIS A 43 10.11 11.18 -8.80
CA HIS A 43 10.45 11.75 -10.10
C HIS A 43 9.40 11.51 -11.20
N LEU A 44 8.42 10.63 -10.95
CA LEU A 44 7.29 10.34 -11.85
C LEU A 44 5.97 10.91 -11.33
N THR A 45 5.86 11.15 -10.02
CA THR A 45 4.63 11.64 -9.38
C THR A 45 4.60 13.17 -9.23
N GLY A 46 5.69 13.85 -9.57
CA GLY A 46 5.83 15.31 -9.40
C GLY A 46 6.20 15.74 -7.98
N GLU A 47 6.61 14.81 -7.13
CA GLU A 47 7.01 15.10 -5.73
C GLU A 47 8.50 15.47 -5.60
N GLY A 48 9.31 15.35 -6.67
CA GLY A 48 10.69 15.83 -6.71
C GLY A 48 11.67 14.79 -7.25
N ILE A 49 12.89 14.74 -6.70
CA ILE A 49 13.89 13.74 -7.09
C ILE A 49 13.58 12.42 -6.37
N GLY A 50 13.61 11.30 -7.11
CA GLY A 50 13.40 9.96 -6.56
C GLY A 50 14.52 9.52 -5.62
N VAL A 51 14.16 8.91 -4.50
CA VAL A 51 15.10 8.27 -3.56
C VAL A 51 14.64 6.85 -3.30
N CYS A 52 15.42 5.87 -3.77
CA CYS A 52 15.08 4.45 -3.70
C CYS A 52 15.86 3.78 -2.56
N ASP A 53 15.16 3.50 -1.47
CA ASP A 53 15.63 2.73 -0.31
C ASP A 53 14.62 1.59 -0.09
N LEU A 54 14.66 0.61 -0.98
CA LEU A 54 13.72 -0.50 -1.05
C LEU A 54 14.43 -1.81 -0.68
N PRO A 55 13.75 -2.75 0.00
CA PRO A 55 14.24 -4.11 0.11
C PRO A 55 14.30 -4.76 -1.28
N GLU A 56 15.39 -5.47 -1.59
CA GLU A 56 15.44 -6.29 -2.80
C GLU A 56 14.56 -7.54 -2.60
N ASP A 57 13.59 -7.72 -3.51
CA ASP A 57 12.70 -8.89 -3.66
C ASP A 57 11.48 -8.98 -2.71
N THR A 58 10.49 -8.12 -2.95
CA THR A 58 9.13 -8.24 -2.39
C THR A 58 8.06 -8.58 -3.44
N MET A 59 8.48 -8.85 -4.68
CA MET A 59 7.59 -9.30 -5.75
C MET A 59 6.96 -10.65 -5.38
N LEU A 60 5.68 -10.84 -5.72
CA LEU A 60 5.00 -12.08 -5.35
C LEU A 60 5.55 -13.25 -6.18
N PRO A 61 5.78 -14.42 -5.56
CA PRO A 61 6.20 -15.61 -6.28
C PRO A 61 5.23 -15.99 -7.39
N GLY A 62 5.72 -16.09 -8.63
CA GLY A 62 4.94 -16.50 -9.79
C GLY A 62 4.44 -15.36 -10.68
N GLU A 63 4.70 -14.10 -10.33
CA GLU A 63 4.48 -12.94 -11.19
C GLU A 63 5.71 -12.70 -12.10
N MET A 64 5.47 -12.25 -13.34
CA MET A 64 6.48 -11.84 -14.35
C MET A 64 6.15 -10.45 -14.87
#